data_AF-A0A3M1D607-F1
#
_entry.id   AF-A0A3M1D607-F1
#
_cell.length_a   1.000
_cell.length_b   1.000
_cell.length_c   1.000
_cell.angle_alpha   90.00
_cell.angle_beta   90.00
_cell.angle_gamma   90.00
#
_symmetry.space_group_name_H-M   'P 1'
#
loop_
_entity.id
_entity.type
_entity.pdbx_description
1 polymer ?
#
loop_
_entity_poly.entity_id
_entity_poly.type
_entity_poly.pdbx_seq_one_letter_code
_entity_poly.pdbx_strand_id
1 'polypeptide(L)' 'MTEKVLSARFGKPDSHLLSTYVADGGYQALRKALEMKPEEIIETVKAANLRGRGGAGFPAGVKWSFVPRDSQKPVYLCV' A
#
# COMPACT_ATOMS: atom_id res chain seq x y z
N MET A 1 -2.34 -5.13 -23.94
CA MET A 1 -2.89 -5.97 -22.84
C MET A 1 -2.66 -5.22 -21.55
N THR A 2 -3.69 -5.04 -20.71
CA THR A 2 -3.55 -4.40 -19.39
C THR A 2 -2.89 -5.38 -18.43
N GLU A 3 -1.80 -4.98 -17.78
CA GLU A 3 -1.16 -5.78 -16.74
C GLU A 3 -2.09 -5.94 -15.53
N LYS A 4 -2.29 -7.18 -15.08
CA LYS A 4 -3.03 -7.45 -13.84
C LYS A 4 -2.07 -7.28 -12.67
N VAL A 5 -2.39 -6.39 -11.74
CA VAL A 5 -1.59 -6.16 -10.53
C VAL A 5 -2.21 -6.86 -9.31
N LEU A 6 -3.44 -6.52 -8.93
CA LEU A 6 -4.11 -7.08 -7.75
C LEU A 6 -4.55 -8.54 -7.95
N SER A 7 -5.18 -8.83 -9.09
CA SER A 7 -5.72 -10.15 -9.42
C SER A 7 -4.72 -11.07 -10.13
N ALA A 8 -3.44 -10.68 -10.19
CA ALA A 8 -2.39 -11.45 -10.86
C ALA A 8 -2.20 -12.87 -10.30
N ARG A 9 -2.50 -13.05 -9.00
CA ARG A 9 -2.33 -14.31 -8.26
C ARG A 9 -3.62 -15.11 -8.12
N PHE A 10 -4.75 -14.59 -8.60
CA PHE A 10 -6.03 -15.28 -8.49
C PHE A 10 -5.97 -16.59 -9.29
N GLY A 11 -6.35 -17.70 -8.65
CA GLY A 11 -6.32 -19.02 -9.27
C GLY A 11 -4.95 -19.69 -9.33
N LYS A 12 -3.86 -19.05 -8.86
CA LYS A 12 -2.60 -19.76 -8.64
C LYS A 12 -2.76 -20.78 -7.50
N PRO A 13 -2.24 -22.02 -7.64
CA PRO A 13 -2.22 -22.99 -6.56
C PRO A 13 -1.64 -22.38 -5.28
N ASP A 14 -2.26 -22.67 -4.15
CA ASP A 14 -1.77 -22.25 -2.82
C ASP A 14 -1.49 -20.76 -2.67
N SER A 15 -2.14 -19.90 -3.47
CA SER A 15 -1.94 -18.43 -3.46
C SER A 15 -2.26 -17.75 -2.13
N HIS A 16 -2.99 -18.42 -1.24
CA HIS A 16 -3.30 -17.97 0.11
C HIS A 16 -2.16 -18.27 1.11
N LEU A 17 -1.21 -19.14 0.76
CA LEU A 17 -0.09 -19.48 1.62
C LEU A 17 0.98 -18.39 1.56
N LEU A 18 1.56 -18.12 2.74
CA LEU A 18 2.68 -17.18 2.89
C LEU A 18 3.88 -17.57 2.03
N SER A 19 4.24 -18.87 2.00
CA SER A 19 5.36 -19.38 1.22
C SER A 19 5.20 -19.10 -0.27
N THR A 20 4.02 -19.37 -0.82
CA THR A 20 3.68 -19.07 -2.22
C THR A 20 3.74 -17.57 -2.50
N TYR A 21 3.18 -16.74 -1.60
CA TYR A 21 3.23 -15.29 -1.76
C TYR A 21 4.67 -14.77 -1.79
N VAL A 22 5.53 -15.24 -0.87
CA VAL A 22 6.95 -14.86 -0.79
C VAL A 22 7.73 -15.34 -2.02
N ALA A 23 7.53 -16.59 -2.46
CA ALA A 23 8.18 -17.15 -3.63
C ALA A 23 7.82 -16.38 -4.92
N ASP A 24 6.59 -15.85 -5.00
CA ASP A 24 6.10 -15.02 -6.10
C ASP A 24 6.41 -13.52 -5.91
N GLY A 25 7.46 -13.18 -5.15
CA GLY A 25 7.94 -11.80 -4.97
C GLY A 25 7.23 -10.98 -3.88
N GLY A 26 6.40 -11.61 -3.05
CA GLY A 26 5.71 -10.98 -1.94
C GLY A 26 6.66 -10.27 -0.96
N TYR A 27 6.14 -9.23 -0.30
CA TYR A 27 6.86 -8.38 0.67
C TYR A 27 8.08 -7.60 0.14
N GLN A 28 8.47 -7.72 -1.13
CA GLN A 28 9.59 -6.94 -1.68
C GLN A 28 9.34 -5.43 -1.58
N ALA A 29 8.14 -4.98 -1.95
CA ALA A 29 7.74 -3.56 -1.83
C ALA A 29 7.64 -3.11 -0.36
N LEU A 30 7.21 -3.98 0.56
CA LEU A 30 7.18 -3.66 1.99
C LEU A 30 8.60 -3.45 2.53
N ARG A 31 9.54 -4.34 2.20
CA ARG A 31 10.94 -4.20 2.62
C ARG A 31 11.52 -2.87 2.17
N LYS A 32 11.33 -2.51 0.91
CA LYS A 32 11.72 -1.19 0.39
C LYS A 32 11.05 -0.04 1.16
N ALA A 33 9.75 -0.12 1.43
CA ALA A 33 9.02 0.94 2.13
C ALA A 33 9.50 1.13 3.58
N LEU A 34 9.93 0.07 4.26
CA LEU A 34 10.46 0.16 5.62
C LEU A 34 11.83 0.86 5.71
N GLU A 35 12.55 0.96 4.58
CA GLU A 35 13.81 1.70 4.46
C GLU A 35 13.59 3.18 4.09
N MET A 36 12.36 3.57 3.77
CA MET A 36 12.00 4.94 3.38
C MET A 36 11.50 5.74 4.58
N LYS A 37 11.73 7.06 4.53
CA LYS A 37 11.09 7.97 5.47
C LYS A 37 9.57 8.04 5.18
N PRO A 38 8.71 8.20 6.19
CA PRO A 38 7.25 8.30 5.99
C PRO A 38 6.84 9.38 4.98
N GLU A 39 7.58 10.49 4.91
CA GLU A 39 7.41 11.57 3.94
C GLU A 39 7.56 11.08 2.50
N GLU A 40 8.58 10.28 2.22
CA GLU A 40 8.90 9.77 0.89
C GLU A 40 7.81 8.80 0.40
N ILE A 41 7.24 8.02 1.32
CA ILE A 41 6.11 7.14 1.03
C ILE A 41 4.87 7.96 0.66
N ILE A 42 4.55 8.99 1.45
CA ILE A 42 3.41 9.88 1.18
C ILE A 42 3.56 10.57 -0.18
N GLU A 43 4.73 11.11 -0.50
CA GLU A 43 4.98 11.76 -1.80
C GLU A 43 4.92 10.77 -2.96
N THR A 44 5.41 9.54 -2.79
CA THR A 44 5.25 8.48 -3.80
C THR A 44 3.78 8.20 -4.10
N VAL A 45 2.92 8.13 -3.08
CA VAL A 45 1.47 7.87 -3.28
C VAL A 45 0.73 9.09 -3.83
N LYS A 46 1.14 10.32 -3.48
CA LYS A 46 0.64 11.54 -4.10
C LYS A 46 0.99 11.58 -5.60
N ALA A 47 2.24 11.30 -5.96
CA ALA A 47 2.70 11.26 -7.34
C ALA A 47 1.98 10.18 -8.16
N ALA A 48 1.67 9.03 -7.55
CA ALA A 48 0.88 7.97 -8.18
C ALA A 48 -0.61 8.33 -8.39
N ASN A 49 -1.08 9.46 -7.86
CA ASN A 49 -2.47 9.91 -7.93
C ASN A 49 -3.47 8.82 -7.48
N LEU A 50 -3.12 8.06 -6.43
CA LEU A 50 -3.98 7.00 -5.91
C LEU A 50 -5.24 7.62 -5.29
N ARG A 51 -6.41 7.25 -5.79
CA ARG A 51 -7.71 7.68 -5.27
C ARG A 51 -8.35 6.60 -4.41
N GLY A 52 -9.05 7.01 -3.35
CA GLY A 52 -9.79 6.10 -2.48
C GLY A 52 -10.83 5.27 -3.23
N ARG A 53 -10.80 3.95 -3.04
CA ARG A 53 -11.66 2.99 -3.75
C ARG A 53 -12.95 2.62 -3.01
N GLY A 54 -13.22 3.24 -1.85
CA GLY A 54 -14.48 3.10 -1.11
C GLY A 54 -15.65 3.95 -1.65
N GLY A 55 -15.54 4.51 -2.86
CA GLY A 55 -16.59 5.33 -3.50
C GLY A 55 -16.34 6.84 -3.44
N ALA A 56 -15.80 7.38 -2.35
CA ALA A 56 -15.58 8.83 -2.21
C ALA A 56 -14.50 9.42 -3.13
N GLY A 57 -13.54 8.61 -3.60
CA GLY A 57 -12.55 9.05 -4.59
C GLY A 57 -11.55 10.12 -4.11
N PHE A 58 -11.43 10.37 -2.81
CA PHE A 58 -10.46 11.33 -2.26
C PHE A 58 -9.01 10.87 -2.49
N PRO A 59 -8.04 11.77 -2.83
CA PRO A 59 -6.64 11.39 -3.03
C PRO A 59 -6.00 10.81 -1.76
N ALA A 60 -5.54 9.56 -1.83
CA ALA A 60 -5.04 8.82 -0.68
C ALA A 60 -3.78 9.45 -0.07
N GLY A 61 -2.80 9.84 -0.89
CA GLY A 61 -1.56 10.47 -0.41
C GLY A 61 -1.81 11.82 0.29
N VAL A 62 -2.80 12.59 -0.18
CA VAL A 62 -3.23 13.83 0.50
C VAL A 62 -3.88 13.49 1.85
N LYS A 63 -4.80 12.51 1.88
CA LYS A 63 -5.43 12.05 3.14
C LYS A 63 -4.39 11.64 4.18
N TRP A 64 -3.36 10.91 3.78
CA TRP A 64 -2.30 10.44 4.69
C TRP A 64 -1.48 11.60 5.26
N SER A 65 -1.30 12.68 4.51
CA SER A 65 -0.57 13.87 4.99
C SER A 65 -1.29 14.65 6.10
N PHE A 66 -2.56 14.37 6.37
CA PHE A 66 -3.31 14.98 7.46
C PHE A 66 -3.07 14.30 8.82
N VAL A 67 -2.44 13.13 8.85
CA VAL A 67 -2.12 12.44 10.11
C VAL A 67 -0.99 13.22 10.81
N PRO A 68 -1.20 13.72 12.04
CA PRO A 68 -0.17 14.48 12.75
C PRO A 68 1.07 13.62 13.05
N ARG A 69 2.26 14.12 12.70
CA ARG A 69 3.54 13.42 12.93
C ARG A 69 4.02 13.51 14.37
N ASP A 70 3.73 14.62 15.05
CA ASP A 70 4.24 14.92 16.39
C ASP A 70 3.21 14.66 17.50
N SER A 71 2.14 13.92 17.19
CA SER A 71 1.12 13.56 18.17
C SER A 71 1.64 12.49 19.12
N GLN A 72 1.54 12.74 20.44
CA GLN A 72 1.83 11.73 21.46
C GLN A 72 0.73 10.65 21.59
N LYS A 73 -0.40 10.81 20.88
CA LYS A 73 -1.49 9.84 20.89
C LYS A 73 -1.21 8.68 19.92
N PRO A 74 -1.69 7.46 20.21
CA PRO A 74 -1.58 6.35 19.28
C PRO A 74 -2.29 6.64 17.96
N VAL A 75 -1.70 6.17 16.86
CA VAL A 75 -2.28 6.22 15.52
C VAL A 75 -2.82 4.84 15.17
N TYR A 76 -4.05 4.79 14.65
CA TYR A 76 -4.71 3.55 14.25
C TYR A 76 -4.95 3.52 12.73
N LEU A 77 -4.84 2.33 12.16
CA LEU A 77 -5.21 2.03 10.77
C LEU A 77 -6.48 1.17 10.78
N CYS A 78 -7.53 1.63 10.09
CA CYS A 78 -8.76 0.87 9.86
C CYS A 78 -8.86 0.54 8.36
N VAL A 79 -9.12 -0.72 8.05
CA VAL A 79 -9.25 -1.25 6.68
C VAL A 79 -10.72 -1.49 6.36
#